data_AF-A0A7S2I4U2-F1
#
_entry.id   AF-A0A7S2I4U2-F1
#
_cell.length_a   1.000
_cell.length_b   1.000
_cell.length_c   1.000
_cell.angle_alpha   90.00
_cell.angle_beta   90.00
_cell.angle_gamma   90.00
#
_symmetry.space_group_name_H-M   'P 1'
#
loop_
_entity.id
_entity.type
_entity.pdbx_description
1 polymer ?
#
loop_
_entity_poly.entity_id
_entity_poly.type
_entity_poly.pdbx_seq_one_letter_code
_entity_poly.pdbx_strand_id
1 'polypeptide(L)'
;KVLGPTDPTKAGADSVRGTIFARWQEFGLPSEPNISDNGVHASASPMEGLFERMNWLGTTVEEDPFGSNLVENDISSDLIEEWRRDPQVTLTKGTSKCKMSLYDAVEDLDVDRCVTRCKDIAQSGRTHATVRKNRAFVFIKPHAMTGSVKNFVRQVFEDRRMRIVQEGLIEADQIDEDMLVDKHYYAIASKATLLTPDKLPVPQDKFKAKFGADWSEALANGTALNAKDACDKLGLTAEELGAAWNKAKDAGKLVKFSGGFYCAQVDFGPQGEFYVLNGFFMEMRNKFVKPGAEIHYFVVDWDPVQLSWADFRGKVLGPTDPAAAPPDSIRGTIYKTWEELGLAGQPTVGDNGVHASASPVEA
;
A
#
# COMPACT_ATOMS: atom_id res chain seq x y z
N LYS A 1 -2.20 -49.69 7.24
CA LYS A 1 -2.19 -48.49 8.12
C LYS A 1 -2.61 -48.94 9.51
N VAL A 2 -1.86 -48.62 10.57
CA VAL A 2 -2.07 -49.14 11.95
C VAL A 2 -3.50 -48.90 12.46
N LEU A 3 -4.05 -47.70 12.24
CA LEU A 3 -5.37 -47.34 12.77
C LEU A 3 -6.54 -47.97 11.99
N GLY A 4 -6.47 -47.96 10.66
CA GLY A 4 -7.58 -48.31 9.76
C GLY A 4 -8.43 -47.08 9.34
N PRO A 5 -9.17 -47.16 8.22
CA PRO A 5 -10.06 -46.09 7.75
C PRO A 5 -11.16 -45.75 8.75
N THR A 6 -11.74 -44.55 8.63
CA THR A 6 -12.83 -44.06 9.51
C THR A 6 -14.06 -44.94 9.47
N ASP A 7 -14.37 -45.50 8.30
CA ASP A 7 -15.39 -46.54 8.15
C ASP A 7 -14.81 -47.92 8.53
N PRO A 8 -15.15 -48.47 9.70
CA PRO A 8 -14.52 -49.70 10.20
C PRO A 8 -14.84 -50.92 9.33
N THR A 9 -15.93 -50.88 8.55
CA THR A 9 -16.31 -51.96 7.61
C THR A 9 -15.29 -52.12 6.47
N LYS A 10 -14.52 -51.07 6.19
CA LYS A 10 -13.45 -51.04 5.17
C LYS A 10 -12.07 -51.28 5.76
N ALA A 11 -11.97 -51.49 7.07
CA ALA A 11 -10.70 -51.63 7.75
C ALA A 11 -10.12 -53.04 7.63
N GLY A 12 -8.81 -53.14 7.39
CA GLY A 12 -8.10 -54.42 7.44
C GLY A 12 -8.18 -55.03 8.84
N ALA A 13 -8.33 -56.35 8.93
CA ALA A 13 -8.48 -57.07 10.21
C ALA A 13 -7.29 -56.90 11.17
N ASP A 14 -6.13 -56.53 10.65
CA ASP A 14 -4.88 -56.25 11.37
C ASP A 14 -4.78 -54.80 11.88
N SER A 15 -5.71 -53.92 11.51
CA SER A 15 -5.77 -52.54 12.03
C SER A 15 -6.53 -52.45 13.36
N VAL A 16 -6.28 -51.38 14.13
CA VAL A 16 -6.98 -51.14 15.41
C VAL A 16 -8.49 -51.08 15.21
N ARG A 17 -8.98 -50.26 14.26
CA ARG A 17 -10.41 -50.15 13.96
C ARG A 17 -10.98 -51.46 13.42
N GLY A 18 -10.24 -52.20 12.60
CA GLY A 18 -10.66 -53.52 12.11
C GLY A 18 -10.78 -54.55 13.24
N THR A 19 -9.85 -54.54 14.20
CA THR A 19 -9.89 -55.41 15.38
C THR A 19 -11.06 -55.06 16.29
N ILE A 20 -11.28 -53.76 16.56
CA ILE A 20 -12.43 -53.27 17.33
C ILE A 20 -13.73 -53.67 16.64
N PHE A 21 -13.83 -53.45 15.33
CA PHE A 21 -15.01 -53.83 14.55
C PHE A 21 -15.27 -55.33 14.54
N ALA A 22 -14.24 -56.18 14.42
CA ALA A 22 -14.42 -57.63 14.42
C ALA A 22 -14.80 -58.18 15.81
N ARG A 23 -14.38 -57.51 16.89
CA ARG A 23 -14.48 -58.01 18.27
C ARG A 23 -15.25 -57.07 19.19
N TRP A 24 -16.12 -56.22 18.65
CA TRP A 24 -16.77 -55.14 19.41
C TRP A 24 -17.57 -55.67 20.61
N GLN A 25 -18.22 -56.83 20.46
CA GLN A 25 -18.95 -57.49 21.54
C GLN A 25 -18.02 -57.99 22.65
N GLU A 26 -16.85 -58.53 22.29
CA GLU A 26 -15.84 -58.96 23.27
C GLU A 26 -15.25 -57.77 24.04
N PHE A 27 -15.14 -56.61 23.39
CA PHE A 27 -14.75 -55.35 24.04
C PHE A 27 -15.90 -54.70 24.82
N GLY A 28 -17.10 -55.29 24.84
CA GLY A 28 -18.24 -54.79 25.59
C GLY A 28 -18.87 -53.52 25.01
N LEU A 29 -18.67 -53.24 23.71
CA LEU A 29 -19.31 -52.10 23.06
C LEU A 29 -20.83 -52.33 22.93
N PRO A 30 -21.65 -51.28 23.06
CA PRO A 30 -23.11 -51.41 23.06
C PRO A 30 -23.71 -51.65 21.67
N SER A 31 -22.97 -51.35 20.60
CA SER A 31 -23.40 -51.50 19.22
C SER A 31 -22.20 -51.76 18.31
N GLU A 32 -22.49 -52.28 17.12
CA GLU A 32 -21.50 -52.43 16.06
C GLU A 32 -20.88 -51.05 15.70
N PRO A 33 -19.54 -50.93 15.63
CA PRO A 33 -18.88 -49.68 15.30
C PRO A 33 -19.27 -49.16 13.92
N ASN A 34 -19.49 -47.85 13.83
CA ASN A 34 -19.84 -47.15 12.60
C ASN A 34 -18.83 -46.02 12.33
N ILE A 35 -19.07 -45.18 11.30
CA ILE A 35 -18.16 -44.07 10.95
C ILE A 35 -17.95 -43.10 12.12
N SER A 36 -19.00 -42.79 12.87
CA SER A 36 -18.96 -41.91 14.03
C SER A 36 -18.38 -42.62 15.27
N ASP A 37 -18.86 -43.83 15.55
CA ASP A 37 -18.47 -44.62 16.73
C ASP A 37 -17.44 -45.69 16.37
N ASN A 38 -16.29 -45.29 15.80
CA ASN A 38 -15.25 -46.20 15.33
C ASN A 38 -14.21 -46.58 16.41
N GLY A 39 -14.43 -46.18 17.65
CA GLY A 39 -13.66 -46.57 18.84
C GLY A 39 -12.39 -45.76 19.12
N VAL A 40 -11.72 -45.21 18.10
CA VAL A 40 -10.44 -44.50 18.27
C VAL A 40 -10.29 -43.28 17.36
N HIS A 41 -9.82 -42.18 17.95
CA HIS A 41 -9.39 -40.98 17.24
C HIS A 41 -7.87 -40.92 17.11
N ALA A 42 -7.37 -40.38 16.01
CA ALA A 42 -5.96 -40.03 15.86
C ALA A 42 -5.85 -38.77 15.02
N SER A 43 -4.91 -37.89 15.37
CA SER A 43 -4.64 -36.66 14.64
C SER A 43 -4.22 -36.98 13.20
N ALA A 44 -4.74 -36.25 12.22
CA ALA A 44 -4.46 -36.50 10.79
C ALA A 44 -3.17 -35.82 10.30
N SER A 45 -2.57 -34.95 11.13
CA SER A 45 -1.30 -34.28 10.87
C SER A 45 -0.55 -33.94 12.18
N PRO A 46 0.77 -33.64 12.12
CA PRO A 46 1.51 -33.07 13.24
C PRO A 46 0.88 -31.79 13.82
N MET A 47 0.29 -30.96 12.96
CA MET A 47 -0.37 -29.71 13.35
C MET A 47 -1.64 -29.96 14.17
N GLU A 48 -2.52 -30.84 13.70
CA GLU A 48 -3.71 -31.24 14.46
C GLU A 48 -3.31 -31.92 15.76
N GLY A 49 -2.23 -32.73 15.76
CA GLY A 49 -1.70 -33.33 16.98
C GLY A 49 -1.25 -32.29 17.99
N LEU A 50 -0.56 -31.23 17.56
CA LEU A 50 -0.22 -30.09 18.42
C LEU A 50 -1.48 -29.45 18.99
N PHE A 51 -2.45 -29.11 18.14
CA PHE A 51 -3.68 -28.45 18.58
C PHE A 51 -4.53 -29.29 19.53
N GLU A 52 -4.61 -30.59 19.32
CA GLU A 52 -5.25 -31.53 20.22
C GLU A 52 -4.55 -31.58 21.57
N ARG A 53 -3.21 -31.62 21.61
CA ARG A 53 -2.45 -31.57 22.88
C ARG A 53 -2.64 -30.24 23.60
N MET A 54 -2.67 -29.11 22.87
CA MET A 54 -3.01 -27.81 23.45
C MET A 54 -4.43 -27.79 24.04
N ASN A 55 -5.41 -28.38 23.34
CA ASN A 55 -6.81 -28.43 23.77
C ASN A 55 -7.02 -29.33 24.99
N TRP A 56 -6.49 -30.56 24.95
CA TRP A 56 -6.81 -31.62 25.91
C TRP A 56 -5.84 -31.67 27.08
N LEU A 57 -4.59 -31.25 26.89
CA LEU A 57 -3.52 -31.36 27.89
C LEU A 57 -3.06 -29.99 28.40
N GLY A 58 -3.49 -28.89 27.78
CA GLY A 58 -3.12 -27.54 28.18
C GLY A 58 -1.65 -27.17 27.89
N THR A 59 -0.95 -27.97 27.09
CA THR A 59 0.43 -27.70 26.64
C THR A 59 0.47 -26.41 25.83
N THR A 60 1.48 -25.56 26.05
CA THR A 60 1.67 -24.35 25.21
C THR A 60 2.39 -24.70 23.90
N VAL A 61 2.42 -23.75 22.95
CA VAL A 61 3.17 -23.94 21.69
C VAL A 61 4.65 -24.26 21.97
N GLU A 62 5.25 -23.58 22.93
CA GLU A 62 6.66 -23.70 23.27
C GLU A 62 6.97 -24.99 24.06
N GLU A 63 6.03 -25.49 24.86
CA GLU A 63 6.22 -26.74 25.60
C GLU A 63 6.10 -27.98 24.69
N ASP A 64 5.35 -27.87 23.59
CA ASP A 64 5.18 -28.97 22.65
C ASP A 64 6.39 -29.13 21.72
N PRO A 65 6.93 -30.35 21.51
CA PRO A 65 8.08 -30.54 20.64
C PRO A 65 7.87 -30.10 19.18
N PHE A 66 6.65 -30.29 18.65
CA PHE A 66 6.34 -29.83 17.28
C PHE A 66 6.08 -28.33 17.27
N GLY A 67 5.35 -27.80 18.26
CA GLY A 67 5.13 -26.35 18.41
C GLY A 67 6.43 -25.57 18.53
N SER A 68 7.36 -26.00 19.40
CA SER A 68 8.72 -25.45 19.50
C SER A 68 9.46 -25.48 18.18
N ASN A 69 9.37 -26.57 17.43
CA ASN A 69 10.04 -26.69 16.13
C ASN A 69 9.51 -25.68 15.10
N LEU A 70 8.21 -25.36 15.13
CA LEU A 70 7.63 -24.31 14.28
C LEU A 70 8.17 -22.93 14.66
N VAL A 71 8.28 -22.64 15.95
CA VAL A 71 8.83 -21.36 16.46
C VAL A 71 10.31 -21.20 16.08
N GLU A 72 11.11 -22.26 16.22
CA GLU A 72 12.51 -22.31 15.75
C GLU A 72 12.63 -22.09 14.22
N ASN A 73 11.54 -22.25 13.47
CA ASN A 73 11.45 -22.06 12.04
C ASN A 73 10.75 -20.75 11.63
N ASP A 74 10.80 -19.73 12.51
CA ASP A 74 10.28 -18.37 12.29
C ASP A 74 8.75 -18.28 12.13
N ILE A 75 8.01 -19.26 12.66
CA ILE A 75 6.54 -19.23 12.71
C ILE A 75 6.14 -18.80 14.12
N SER A 76 5.59 -17.60 14.27
CA SER A 76 5.26 -17.06 15.60
C SER A 76 4.16 -17.85 16.31
N SER A 77 4.22 -17.90 17.64
CA SER A 77 3.18 -18.53 18.47
C SER A 77 1.81 -17.89 18.22
N ASP A 78 1.74 -16.57 18.00
CA ASP A 78 0.49 -15.88 17.63
C ASP A 78 -0.13 -16.42 16.33
N LEU A 79 0.69 -16.71 15.32
CA LEU A 79 0.22 -17.30 14.06
C LEU A 79 -0.26 -18.73 14.27
N ILE A 80 0.47 -19.51 15.05
CA ILE A 80 0.11 -20.89 15.41
C ILE A 80 -1.24 -20.91 16.15
N GLU A 81 -1.46 -19.97 17.06
CA GLU A 81 -2.74 -19.80 17.76
C GLU A 81 -3.87 -19.39 16.82
N GLU A 82 -3.63 -18.50 15.85
CA GLU A 82 -4.62 -18.17 14.81
C GLU A 82 -5.00 -19.39 13.97
N TRP A 83 -4.03 -20.24 13.66
CA TRP A 83 -4.19 -21.46 12.86
C TRP A 83 -5.07 -22.53 13.50
N ARG A 84 -5.33 -22.47 14.81
CA ARG A 84 -6.29 -23.35 15.50
C ARG A 84 -7.72 -23.23 14.96
N ARG A 85 -8.03 -22.12 14.28
CA ARG A 85 -9.34 -21.85 13.67
C ARG A 85 -9.49 -22.43 12.26
N ASP A 86 -8.51 -23.22 11.81
CA ASP A 86 -8.45 -23.82 10.48
C ASP A 86 -8.71 -22.80 9.35
N PRO A 87 -7.88 -21.73 9.26
CA PRO A 87 -8.10 -20.68 8.28
C PRO A 87 -7.89 -21.18 6.85
N GLN A 88 -8.50 -20.49 5.89
CA GLN A 88 -8.22 -20.71 4.48
C GLN A 88 -6.80 -20.23 4.14
N VAL A 89 -5.95 -21.15 3.69
CA VAL A 89 -4.58 -20.89 3.25
C VAL A 89 -4.48 -20.99 1.74
N THR A 90 -3.48 -20.33 1.17
CA THR A 90 -3.20 -20.41 -0.27
C THR A 90 -1.87 -21.10 -0.51
N LEU A 91 -1.91 -22.24 -1.18
CA LEU A 91 -0.72 -22.97 -1.61
C LEU A 91 -0.39 -22.65 -3.06
N THR A 92 0.90 -22.48 -3.34
CA THR A 92 1.39 -22.26 -4.71
C THR A 92 1.94 -23.57 -5.25
N LYS A 93 1.36 -24.08 -6.35
CA LYS A 93 1.85 -25.26 -7.07
C LYS A 93 2.22 -24.85 -8.48
N GLY A 94 3.51 -24.55 -8.69
CA GLY A 94 3.98 -23.93 -9.93
C GLY A 94 3.43 -22.51 -10.09
N THR A 95 2.72 -22.22 -11.17
CA THR A 95 2.06 -20.92 -11.40
C THR A 95 0.64 -20.86 -10.83
N SER A 96 0.09 -21.98 -10.36
CA SER A 96 -1.30 -22.07 -9.89
C SER A 96 -1.39 -21.87 -8.37
N LYS A 97 -2.39 -21.12 -7.93
CA LYS A 97 -2.73 -20.94 -6.52
C LYS A 97 -3.98 -21.77 -6.19
N CYS A 98 -3.91 -22.59 -5.15
CA CYS A 98 -5.04 -23.34 -4.63
C CYS A 98 -5.39 -22.82 -3.23
N LYS A 99 -6.68 -22.57 -2.97
CA LYS A 99 -7.19 -22.27 -1.63
C LYS A 99 -7.75 -23.53 -1.01
N MET A 100 -7.41 -23.79 0.24
CA MET A 100 -7.89 -24.92 1.04
C MET A 100 -7.82 -24.56 2.53
N SER A 101 -8.38 -25.41 3.39
CA SER A 101 -8.19 -25.28 4.82
C SER A 101 -6.73 -25.53 5.20
N LEU A 102 -6.30 -25.08 6.38
CA LEU A 102 -4.96 -25.39 6.87
C LEU A 102 -4.83 -26.90 7.12
N TYR A 103 -5.86 -27.54 7.65
CA TYR A 103 -5.82 -28.95 8.02
C TYR A 103 -5.66 -29.82 6.76
N ASP A 104 -6.44 -29.54 5.71
CA ASP A 104 -6.26 -30.21 4.40
C ASP A 104 -4.87 -29.96 3.81
N ALA A 105 -4.29 -28.78 4.06
CA ALA A 105 -2.97 -28.42 3.54
C ALA A 105 -1.84 -29.22 4.20
N VAL A 106 -2.04 -29.79 5.38
CA VAL A 106 -1.00 -30.51 6.13
C VAL A 106 -1.36 -31.96 6.48
N GLU A 107 -2.55 -32.44 6.10
CA GLU A 107 -3.00 -33.81 6.28
C GLU A 107 -2.00 -34.82 5.69
N ASP A 108 -1.80 -35.94 6.40
CA ASP A 108 -0.94 -37.06 5.99
C ASP A 108 0.55 -36.68 5.75
N LEU A 109 1.01 -35.51 6.22
CA LEU A 109 2.42 -35.10 6.15
C LEU A 109 3.25 -35.57 7.35
N ASP A 110 4.48 -36.02 7.07
CA ASP A 110 5.52 -36.19 8.07
C ASP A 110 5.95 -34.83 8.66
N VAL A 111 6.53 -34.85 9.87
CA VAL A 111 6.91 -33.65 10.64
C VAL A 111 7.75 -32.67 9.82
N ASP A 112 8.80 -33.12 9.14
CA ASP A 112 9.71 -32.29 8.35
C ASP A 112 9.00 -31.60 7.17
N ARG A 113 8.13 -32.35 6.48
CA ARG A 113 7.30 -31.83 5.38
C ARG A 113 6.21 -30.90 5.88
N CYS A 114 5.63 -31.20 7.04
CA CYS A 114 4.63 -30.35 7.68
C CYS A 114 5.24 -29.00 8.08
N VAL A 115 6.42 -28.98 8.69
CA VAL A 115 7.15 -27.73 9.02
C VAL A 115 7.44 -26.94 7.75
N THR A 116 7.96 -27.57 6.71
CA THR A 116 8.25 -26.91 5.43
C THR A 116 6.98 -26.29 4.83
N ARG A 117 5.87 -27.03 4.83
CA ARG A 117 4.57 -26.55 4.36
C ARG A 117 4.06 -25.37 5.19
N CYS A 118 4.18 -25.45 6.51
CA CYS A 118 3.80 -24.37 7.42
C CYS A 118 4.63 -23.10 7.16
N LYS A 119 5.94 -23.22 6.89
CA LYS A 119 6.79 -22.07 6.51
C LYS A 119 6.31 -21.42 5.21
N ASP A 120 6.03 -22.23 4.19
CA ASP A 120 5.50 -21.72 2.91
C ASP A 120 4.18 -20.97 3.10
N ILE A 121 3.29 -21.51 3.93
CA ILE A 121 2.01 -20.87 4.28
C ILE A 121 2.25 -19.56 5.04
N ALA A 122 3.12 -19.56 6.05
CA ALA A 122 3.43 -18.38 6.86
C ALA A 122 4.05 -17.25 6.03
N GLN A 123 4.88 -17.58 5.04
CA GLN A 123 5.53 -16.61 4.14
C GLN A 123 4.61 -16.10 3.04
N SER A 124 3.64 -16.91 2.61
CA SER A 124 2.70 -16.56 1.53
C SER A 124 1.40 -15.92 2.02
N GLY A 125 1.07 -16.08 3.31
CA GLY A 125 -0.13 -15.54 3.94
C GLY A 125 0.10 -14.19 4.63
N ARG A 126 -0.78 -13.22 4.35
CA ARG A 126 -0.96 -12.04 5.22
C ARG A 126 -1.93 -12.44 6.32
N THR A 127 -1.41 -12.72 7.52
CA THR A 127 -2.21 -12.95 8.72
C THR A 127 -2.02 -11.81 9.70
N HIS A 128 -2.88 -11.67 10.71
CA HIS A 128 -2.74 -10.60 11.69
C HIS A 128 -1.42 -10.74 12.48
N ALA A 129 -0.98 -11.97 12.73
CA ALA A 129 0.28 -12.28 13.39
C ALA A 129 1.56 -11.99 12.55
N THR A 130 1.48 -12.04 11.21
CA THR A 130 2.68 -11.91 10.34
C THR A 130 2.90 -10.54 9.73
N VAL A 131 1.91 -9.64 9.83
CA VAL A 131 2.00 -8.32 9.19
C VAL A 131 2.26 -7.21 10.21
N ARG A 132 3.03 -6.22 9.79
CA ARG A 132 3.09 -4.93 10.48
C ARG A 132 1.99 -4.03 9.94
N LYS A 133 1.43 -3.18 10.79
CA LYS A 133 0.46 -2.18 10.36
C LYS A 133 1.08 -1.32 9.27
N ASN A 134 0.31 -1.06 8.22
CA ASN A 134 0.63 0.02 7.31
C ASN A 134 0.50 1.33 8.07
N ARG A 135 1.35 2.30 7.75
CA ARG A 135 1.27 3.67 8.26
C ARG A 135 1.46 4.63 7.08
N ALA A 136 0.68 5.70 7.02
CA ALA A 136 0.82 6.73 6.00
C ALA A 136 0.73 8.12 6.59
N PHE A 137 1.48 9.05 6.01
CA PHE A 137 1.29 10.48 6.18
C PHE A 137 0.26 10.96 5.14
N VAL A 138 -0.80 11.60 5.61
CA VAL A 138 -1.87 12.19 4.80
C VAL A 138 -2.01 13.65 5.17
N PHE A 139 -2.18 14.54 4.20
CA PHE A 139 -2.53 15.92 4.52
C PHE A 139 -3.56 16.50 3.56
N ILE A 140 -4.38 17.40 4.08
CA ILE A 140 -5.30 18.25 3.32
C ILE A 140 -4.47 19.41 2.75
N LYS A 141 -4.58 19.61 1.44
CA LYS A 141 -3.85 20.66 0.72
C LYS A 141 -4.46 22.03 1.02
N PRO A 142 -3.68 23.13 0.93
CA PRO A 142 -4.13 24.46 1.32
C PRO A 142 -5.44 24.94 0.66
N HIS A 143 -5.68 24.59 -0.61
CA HIS A 143 -6.90 24.98 -1.32
C HIS A 143 -8.18 24.32 -0.78
N ALA A 144 -8.06 23.21 -0.03
CA ALA A 144 -9.18 22.44 0.52
C ALA A 144 -9.23 22.51 2.05
N MET A 145 -8.51 23.45 2.66
CA MET A 145 -8.43 23.61 4.12
C MET A 145 -9.66 24.28 4.70
N THR A 146 -10.78 23.55 4.72
CA THR A 146 -12.01 23.95 5.40
C THR A 146 -12.29 23.04 6.59
N GLY A 147 -13.05 23.52 7.57
CA GLY A 147 -13.49 22.69 8.70
C GLY A 147 -14.28 21.46 8.25
N SER A 148 -15.11 21.60 7.20
CA SER A 148 -15.88 20.51 6.61
C SER A 148 -15.00 19.43 6.00
N VAL A 149 -13.95 19.79 5.25
CA VAL A 149 -13.01 18.82 4.69
C VAL A 149 -12.20 18.14 5.79
N LYS A 150 -11.73 18.88 6.80
CA LYS A 150 -11.02 18.31 7.97
C LYS A 150 -11.87 17.24 8.67
N ASN A 151 -13.13 17.55 8.95
CA ASN A 151 -14.07 16.62 9.59
C ASN A 151 -14.40 15.42 8.71
N PHE A 152 -14.64 15.64 7.41
CA PHE A 152 -14.91 14.58 6.45
C PHE A 152 -13.75 13.57 6.35
N VAL A 153 -12.52 14.06 6.18
CA VAL A 153 -11.33 13.18 6.06
C VAL A 153 -11.13 12.38 7.34
N ARG A 154 -11.30 12.99 8.52
CA ARG A 154 -11.27 12.29 9.81
C ARG A 154 -12.31 11.17 9.87
N GLN A 155 -13.57 11.48 9.53
CA GLN A 155 -14.67 10.52 9.55
C GLN A 155 -14.39 9.31 8.64
N VAL A 156 -13.83 9.53 7.45
CA VAL A 156 -13.47 8.43 6.54
C VAL A 156 -12.45 7.48 7.18
N PHE A 157 -11.46 7.99 7.91
CA PHE A 157 -10.50 7.12 8.60
C PHE A 157 -11.17 6.32 9.73
N GLU A 158 -12.02 6.95 10.53
CA GLU A 158 -12.76 6.30 11.61
C GLU A 158 -13.69 5.19 11.08
N ASP A 159 -14.48 5.49 10.04
CA ASP A 159 -15.42 4.54 9.41
C ASP A 159 -14.70 3.33 8.81
N ARG A 160 -13.47 3.54 8.31
CA ARG A 160 -12.62 2.47 7.75
C ARG A 160 -11.77 1.78 8.82
N ARG A 161 -12.00 2.06 10.12
CA ARG A 161 -11.25 1.51 11.27
C ARG A 161 -9.74 1.76 11.17
N MET A 162 -9.36 2.85 10.51
CA MET A 162 -7.99 3.33 10.49
C MET A 162 -7.76 4.16 11.74
N ARG A 163 -6.65 3.92 12.43
CA ARG A 163 -6.32 4.66 13.65
C ARG A 163 -5.52 5.90 13.29
N ILE A 164 -5.99 7.06 13.73
CA ILE A 164 -5.20 8.30 13.69
C ILE A 164 -4.20 8.24 14.85
N VAL A 165 -2.93 8.16 14.51
CA VAL A 165 -1.79 8.06 15.44
C VAL A 165 -1.31 9.44 15.85
N GLN A 166 -1.33 10.37 14.90
CA GLN A 166 -0.93 11.75 15.10
C GLN A 166 -1.74 12.63 14.16
N GLU A 167 -2.01 13.84 14.60
CA GLU A 167 -2.76 14.83 13.84
C GLU A 167 -2.24 16.22 14.20
N GLY A 168 -2.20 17.13 13.24
CA GLY A 168 -1.76 18.50 13.52
C GLY A 168 -1.88 19.44 12.34
N LEU A 169 -1.51 20.68 12.62
CA LEU A 169 -1.46 21.79 11.67
C LEU A 169 0.00 22.14 11.37
N ILE A 170 0.30 22.49 10.13
CA ILE A 170 1.56 23.12 9.76
C ILE A 170 1.25 24.35 8.91
N GLU A 171 1.69 25.51 9.40
CA GLU A 171 1.44 26.81 8.79
C GLU A 171 2.49 27.14 7.72
N ALA A 172 2.15 28.06 6.81
CA ALA A 172 2.98 28.49 5.70
C ALA A 172 4.40 28.90 6.11
N ASP A 173 4.54 29.66 7.20
CA ASP A 173 5.83 30.17 7.67
C ASP A 173 6.78 29.02 8.03
N GLN A 174 6.27 28.00 8.75
CA GLN A 174 7.03 26.79 9.05
C GLN A 174 7.34 25.99 7.78
N ILE A 175 6.39 25.87 6.86
CA ILE A 175 6.60 25.15 5.59
C ILE A 175 7.74 25.80 4.80
N ASP A 176 7.80 27.14 4.78
CA ASP A 176 8.81 27.89 4.05
C ASP A 176 10.18 27.81 4.74
N GLU A 177 10.24 28.10 6.05
CA GLU A 177 11.47 28.09 6.86
C GLU A 177 12.17 26.73 6.81
N ASP A 178 11.40 25.65 7.00
CA ASP A 178 11.94 24.29 6.98
C ASP A 178 12.03 23.68 5.58
N MET A 179 11.60 24.41 4.55
CA MET A 179 11.53 23.92 3.16
C MET A 179 10.76 22.60 3.03
N LEU A 180 9.65 22.44 3.76
CA LEU A 180 8.97 21.15 3.87
C LEU A 180 8.41 20.66 2.53
N VAL A 181 7.84 21.57 1.73
CA VAL A 181 7.29 21.23 0.41
C VAL A 181 8.39 20.93 -0.59
N ASP A 182 9.52 21.63 -0.50
CA ASP A 182 10.70 21.36 -1.33
C ASP A 182 11.28 19.99 -1.03
N LYS A 183 11.42 19.62 0.25
CA LYS A 183 11.88 18.30 0.69
C LYS A 183 10.88 17.21 0.31
N HIS A 184 9.59 17.45 0.52
CA HIS A 184 8.53 16.51 0.18
C HIS A 184 8.46 16.23 -1.33
N TYR A 185 8.66 17.26 -2.17
CA TYR A 185 8.74 17.12 -3.63
C TYR A 185 10.18 17.20 -4.14
N TYR A 186 11.17 16.69 -3.40
CA TYR A 186 12.60 16.90 -3.69
C TYR A 186 13.00 16.55 -5.13
N ALA A 187 12.46 15.47 -5.68
CA ALA A 187 12.76 15.06 -7.05
C ALA A 187 12.34 16.10 -8.10
N ILE A 188 11.26 16.87 -7.84
CA ILE A 188 10.77 17.94 -8.69
C ILE A 188 11.49 19.25 -8.36
N ALA A 189 11.56 19.58 -7.07
CA ALA A 189 12.14 20.81 -6.53
C ALA A 189 13.61 20.95 -6.94
N SER A 190 14.42 19.91 -6.74
CA SER A 190 15.85 19.92 -7.11
C SER A 190 16.09 20.28 -8.58
N LYS A 191 15.21 19.84 -9.48
CA LYS A 191 15.32 20.16 -10.92
C LYS A 191 14.75 21.53 -11.29
N ALA A 192 13.86 22.06 -10.45
CA ALA A 192 13.25 23.36 -10.63
C ALA A 192 14.11 24.49 -10.04
N THR A 193 14.90 24.23 -8.98
CA THR A 193 15.53 25.29 -8.18
C THR A 193 16.99 25.07 -7.81
N LEU A 194 17.48 23.82 -7.71
CA LEU A 194 18.83 23.53 -7.19
C LEU A 194 19.84 23.23 -8.30
N LEU A 195 19.45 22.44 -9.29
CA LEU A 195 20.31 22.02 -10.38
C LEU A 195 20.17 22.99 -11.55
N THR A 196 21.29 23.52 -11.99
CA THR A 196 21.38 24.28 -13.24
C THR A 196 21.12 23.35 -14.43
N PRO A 197 20.61 23.87 -15.57
CA PRO A 197 20.23 23.05 -16.73
C PRO A 197 21.32 22.09 -17.23
N ASP A 198 22.59 22.49 -17.20
CA ASP A 198 23.74 21.67 -17.60
C ASP A 198 23.95 20.42 -16.72
N LYS A 199 23.45 20.44 -15.48
CA LYS A 199 23.54 19.32 -14.52
C LYS A 199 22.33 18.40 -14.57
N LEU A 200 21.31 18.73 -15.36
CA LEU A 200 20.10 17.93 -15.46
C LEU A 200 20.27 16.79 -16.47
N PRO A 201 19.80 15.57 -16.16
CA PRO A 201 19.91 14.42 -17.05
C PRO A 201 18.83 14.46 -18.13
N VAL A 202 18.83 15.51 -18.97
CA VAL A 202 17.87 15.69 -20.07
C VAL A 202 18.11 14.61 -21.13
N PRO A 203 17.11 13.77 -21.46
CA PRO A 203 17.23 12.81 -22.56
C PRO A 203 17.20 13.57 -23.89
N GLN A 204 18.37 13.77 -24.49
CA GLN A 204 18.55 14.63 -25.67
C GLN A 204 17.68 14.18 -26.85
N ASP A 205 17.55 12.88 -27.10
CA ASP A 205 16.70 12.35 -28.16
C ASP A 205 15.23 12.73 -27.97
N LYS A 206 14.71 12.64 -26.74
CA LYS A 206 13.33 13.05 -26.43
C LYS A 206 13.15 14.55 -26.55
N PHE A 207 14.15 15.33 -26.12
CA PHE A 207 14.14 16.78 -26.25
C PHE A 207 14.09 17.19 -27.73
N LYS A 208 15.00 16.65 -28.56
CA LYS A 208 15.06 16.91 -30.00
C LYS A 208 13.80 16.46 -30.72
N ALA A 209 13.30 15.26 -30.41
CA ALA A 209 12.05 14.76 -30.99
C ALA A 209 10.85 15.65 -30.66
N LYS A 210 10.83 16.28 -29.48
CA LYS A 210 9.73 17.17 -29.08
C LYS A 210 9.84 18.57 -29.69
N PHE A 211 11.02 19.16 -29.61
CA PHE A 211 11.21 20.60 -29.84
C PHE A 211 11.93 20.92 -31.14
N GLY A 212 12.47 19.92 -31.84
CA GLY A 212 13.26 20.13 -33.06
C GLY A 212 14.61 20.81 -32.83
N ALA A 213 15.04 20.97 -31.57
CA ALA A 213 16.27 21.64 -31.18
C ALA A 213 17.25 20.68 -30.50
N ASP A 214 18.55 20.96 -30.63
CA ASP A 214 19.59 20.21 -29.93
C ASP A 214 19.81 20.77 -28.52
N TRP A 215 19.87 19.88 -27.52
CA TRP A 215 19.99 20.30 -26.11
C TRP A 215 21.29 21.07 -25.84
N SER A 216 22.39 20.67 -26.47
CA SER A 216 23.67 21.37 -26.37
C SER A 216 23.60 22.80 -26.91
N GLU A 217 22.80 23.05 -27.95
CA GLU A 217 22.60 24.40 -28.50
C GLU A 217 21.73 25.24 -27.57
N ALA A 218 20.68 24.67 -26.99
CA ALA A 218 19.85 25.35 -25.99
C ALA A 218 20.66 25.80 -24.76
N LEU A 219 21.60 24.96 -24.31
CA LEU A 219 22.56 25.31 -23.25
C LEU A 219 23.53 26.42 -23.69
N ALA A 220 24.15 26.28 -24.87
CA ALA A 220 25.11 27.25 -25.38
C ALA A 220 24.48 28.63 -25.62
N ASN A 221 23.23 28.66 -26.08
CA ASN A 221 22.48 29.89 -26.34
C ASN A 221 21.84 30.48 -25.06
N GLY A 222 21.94 29.79 -23.92
CA GLY A 222 21.34 30.23 -22.66
C GLY A 222 19.81 30.30 -22.68
N THR A 223 19.17 29.50 -23.55
CA THR A 223 17.71 29.38 -23.66
C THR A 223 17.14 28.22 -22.84
N ALA A 224 18.00 27.36 -22.29
CA ALA A 224 17.62 26.36 -21.28
C ALA A 224 17.68 26.95 -19.87
N LEU A 225 16.59 26.85 -19.10
CA LEU A 225 16.46 27.39 -17.74
C LEU A 225 15.70 26.40 -16.84
N ASN A 226 16.06 26.31 -15.55
CA ASN A 226 15.15 25.73 -14.57
C ASN A 226 14.10 26.79 -14.15
N ALA A 227 13.13 26.42 -13.33
CA ALA A 227 12.05 27.33 -12.92
C ALA A 227 12.57 28.57 -12.15
N LYS A 228 13.54 28.39 -11.26
CA LYS A 228 14.14 29.48 -10.48
C LYS A 228 14.93 30.42 -11.39
N ASP A 229 15.79 29.89 -12.25
CA ASP A 229 16.58 30.64 -13.20
C ASP A 229 15.68 31.40 -14.19
N ALA A 230 14.54 30.82 -14.58
CA ALA A 230 13.55 31.51 -15.39
C ALA A 230 12.92 32.70 -14.65
N CYS A 231 12.54 32.54 -13.38
CA CYS A 231 12.05 33.66 -12.57
C CYS A 231 13.11 34.76 -12.43
N ASP A 232 14.33 34.39 -12.05
CA ASP A 232 15.42 35.34 -11.79
C ASP A 232 15.86 36.08 -13.07
N LYS A 233 16.04 35.35 -14.18
CA LYS A 233 16.54 35.90 -15.45
C LYS A 233 15.51 36.77 -16.16
N LEU A 234 14.24 36.38 -16.11
CA LEU A 234 13.16 37.03 -16.87
C LEU A 234 12.34 38.01 -16.03
N GLY A 235 12.64 38.11 -14.72
CA GLY A 235 11.95 38.98 -13.78
C GLY A 235 10.50 38.56 -13.52
N LEU A 236 10.23 37.25 -13.50
CA LEU A 236 8.89 36.70 -13.37
C LEU A 236 8.58 36.33 -11.93
N THR A 237 7.33 36.58 -11.53
CA THR A 237 6.72 35.94 -10.37
C THR A 237 6.43 34.46 -10.65
N ALA A 238 6.22 33.68 -9.58
CA ALA A 238 5.84 32.27 -9.69
C ALA A 238 4.52 32.09 -10.47
N GLU A 239 3.57 33.00 -10.26
CA GLU A 239 2.27 33.04 -10.92
C GLU A 239 2.40 33.33 -12.41
N GLU A 240 3.26 34.29 -12.80
CA GLU A 240 3.52 34.61 -14.21
C GLU A 240 4.20 33.43 -14.94
N LEU A 241 5.18 32.79 -14.30
CA LEU A 241 5.82 31.60 -14.84
C LEU A 241 4.81 30.44 -14.97
N GLY A 242 3.99 30.22 -13.95
CA GLY A 242 2.93 29.20 -13.97
C GLY A 242 1.92 29.43 -15.10
N ALA A 243 1.47 30.67 -15.29
CA ALA A 243 0.57 31.04 -16.39
C ALA A 243 1.21 30.79 -17.77
N ALA A 244 2.47 31.17 -17.96
CA ALA A 244 3.21 30.94 -19.21
C ALA A 244 3.43 29.43 -19.47
N TRP A 245 3.77 28.67 -18.43
CA TRP A 245 3.90 27.21 -18.48
C TRP A 245 2.60 26.53 -18.91
N ASN A 246 1.46 26.92 -18.32
CA ASN A 246 0.16 26.35 -18.65
C ASN A 246 -0.24 26.65 -20.10
N LYS A 247 0.01 27.88 -20.60
CA LYS A 247 -0.17 28.20 -22.03
C LYS A 247 0.66 27.30 -22.94
N ALA A 248 1.94 27.06 -22.59
CA ALA A 248 2.80 26.16 -23.35
C ALA A 248 2.29 24.71 -23.32
N LYS A 249 1.82 24.23 -22.16
CA LYS A 249 1.20 22.92 -22.01
C LYS A 249 -0.04 22.76 -22.91
N ASP A 250 -0.93 23.74 -22.90
CA ASP A 250 -2.16 23.71 -23.69
C ASP A 250 -1.89 23.80 -25.20
N ALA A 251 -0.82 24.51 -25.58
CA ALA A 251 -0.29 24.53 -26.94
C ALA A 251 0.47 23.24 -27.34
N GLY A 252 0.50 22.23 -26.47
CA GLY A 252 1.22 20.97 -26.72
C GLY A 252 2.74 21.11 -26.71
N LYS A 253 3.31 22.23 -26.25
CA LYS A 253 4.75 22.51 -26.14
C LYS A 253 5.38 21.97 -24.84
N LEU A 254 4.84 20.89 -24.30
CA LEU A 254 5.33 20.22 -23.08
C LEU A 254 5.79 18.78 -23.39
N VAL A 255 6.89 18.36 -22.76
CA VAL A 255 7.32 16.95 -22.71
C VAL A 255 7.59 16.51 -21.28
N LYS A 256 7.17 15.29 -20.97
CA LYS A 256 7.57 14.56 -19.76
C LYS A 256 8.75 13.66 -20.09
N PHE A 257 9.90 13.87 -19.46
CA PHE A 257 11.06 13.01 -19.64
C PHE A 257 10.95 11.73 -18.83
N SER A 258 10.60 11.87 -17.54
CA SER A 258 10.43 10.79 -16.56
C SER A 258 9.53 11.25 -15.40
N GLY A 259 9.41 10.46 -14.32
CA GLY A 259 8.65 10.83 -13.14
C GLY A 259 9.14 12.16 -12.53
N GLY A 260 8.26 13.16 -12.44
CA GLY A 260 8.59 14.45 -11.85
C GLY A 260 9.57 15.32 -12.65
N PHE A 261 9.84 14.99 -13.93
CA PHE A 261 10.77 15.73 -14.77
C PHE A 261 10.14 16.11 -16.12
N TYR A 262 9.93 17.41 -16.29
CA TYR A 262 9.20 18.00 -17.41
C TYR A 262 9.98 19.17 -18.00
N CYS A 263 9.79 19.39 -19.30
CA CYS A 263 10.28 20.56 -20.01
C CYS A 263 9.15 21.16 -20.83
N ALA A 264 9.03 22.49 -20.82
CA ALA A 264 8.15 23.23 -21.70
C ALA A 264 8.96 24.21 -22.56
N GLN A 265 8.61 24.33 -23.84
CA GLN A 265 9.05 25.46 -24.65
C GLN A 265 8.06 26.60 -24.44
N VAL A 266 8.50 27.63 -23.72
CA VAL A 266 7.69 28.75 -23.25
C VAL A 266 8.09 30.01 -24.00
N ASP A 267 7.10 30.68 -24.58
CA ASP A 267 7.26 31.97 -25.24
C ASP A 267 6.97 33.09 -24.23
N PHE A 268 7.98 33.91 -23.93
CA PHE A 268 7.88 35.08 -23.06
C PHE A 268 7.77 36.40 -23.84
N GLY A 269 7.30 36.33 -25.09
CA GLY A 269 7.05 37.48 -25.95
C GLY A 269 8.36 38.18 -26.33
N PRO A 270 8.53 39.48 -26.02
CA PRO A 270 9.75 40.23 -26.40
C PRO A 270 11.05 39.64 -25.86
N GLN A 271 11.00 38.86 -24.78
CA GLN A 271 12.19 38.22 -24.20
C GLN A 271 12.61 36.96 -24.96
N GLY A 272 11.74 36.42 -25.82
CA GLY A 272 12.01 35.24 -26.65
C GLY A 272 11.48 33.92 -26.07
N GLU A 273 11.78 32.83 -26.76
CA GLU A 273 11.40 31.47 -26.36
C GLU A 273 12.51 30.80 -25.54
N PHE A 274 12.10 30.10 -24.48
CA PHE A 274 12.99 29.36 -23.58
C PHE A 274 12.48 27.95 -23.33
N TYR A 275 13.41 27.03 -23.05
CA TYR A 275 13.13 25.68 -22.58
C TYR A 275 13.21 25.67 -21.06
N VAL A 276 12.05 25.69 -20.41
CA VAL A 276 11.95 25.76 -18.95
C VAL A 276 11.77 24.35 -18.38
N LEU A 277 12.56 24.01 -17.36
CA LEU A 277 12.49 22.73 -16.66
C LEU A 277 11.67 22.87 -15.38
N ASN A 278 10.66 22.02 -15.24
CA ASN A 278 9.75 21.99 -14.08
C ASN A 278 9.15 23.37 -13.69
N GLY A 279 8.84 24.24 -14.67
CA GLY A 279 8.36 25.61 -14.45
C GLY A 279 7.08 25.74 -13.62
N PHE A 280 6.25 24.68 -13.56
CA PHE A 280 5.07 24.63 -12.70
C PHE A 280 5.40 24.62 -11.18
N PHE A 281 6.64 24.28 -10.80
CA PHE A 281 6.99 24.05 -9.40
C PHE A 281 6.85 25.31 -8.55
N MET A 282 7.20 26.49 -9.09
CA MET A 282 7.16 27.74 -8.34
C MET A 282 5.73 28.09 -7.91
N GLU A 283 4.78 28.03 -8.86
CA GLU A 283 3.36 28.24 -8.57
C GLU A 283 2.82 27.18 -7.59
N MET A 284 3.21 25.91 -7.78
CA MET A 284 2.83 24.83 -6.87
C MET A 284 3.32 25.09 -5.44
N ARG A 285 4.58 25.52 -5.27
CA ARG A 285 5.18 25.86 -3.97
C ARG A 285 4.45 27.03 -3.32
N ASN A 286 4.16 28.09 -4.07
CA ASN A 286 3.46 29.28 -3.57
C ASN A 286 2.12 28.97 -2.92
N LYS A 287 1.40 27.94 -3.37
CA LYS A 287 0.14 27.51 -2.73
C LYS A 287 0.29 27.11 -1.26
N PHE A 288 1.48 26.66 -0.86
CA PHE A 288 1.78 26.19 0.48
C PHE A 288 2.48 27.23 1.36
N VAL A 289 3.24 28.14 0.77
CA VAL A 289 4.04 29.13 1.52
C VAL A 289 3.43 30.53 1.51
N LYS A 290 2.34 30.77 0.79
CA LYS A 290 1.65 32.06 0.84
C LYS A 290 1.17 32.35 2.28
N PRO A 291 1.23 33.59 2.75
CA PRO A 291 0.73 33.95 4.08
C PRO A 291 -0.71 33.47 4.32
N GLY A 292 -0.94 32.83 5.46
CA GLY A 292 -2.23 32.24 5.84
C GLY A 292 -2.56 30.90 5.17
N ALA A 293 -1.68 30.34 4.32
CA ALA A 293 -1.81 28.94 3.93
C ALA A 293 -1.43 28.01 5.09
N GLU A 294 -2.07 26.85 5.12
CA GLU A 294 -1.82 25.81 6.10
C GLU A 294 -2.07 24.45 5.46
N ILE A 295 -1.52 23.40 6.06
CA ILE A 295 -1.97 22.02 5.84
C ILE A 295 -2.43 21.41 7.16
N HIS A 296 -3.42 20.52 7.07
CA HIS A 296 -3.83 19.67 8.17
C HIS A 296 -3.36 18.25 7.87
N TYR A 297 -2.52 17.67 8.72
CA TYR A 297 -1.99 16.33 8.51
C TYR A 297 -2.56 15.31 9.48
N PHE A 298 -2.54 14.06 9.05
CA PHE A 298 -2.84 12.86 9.80
C PHE A 298 -1.73 11.85 9.55
N VAL A 299 -1.24 11.21 10.61
CA VAL A 299 -0.51 9.95 10.53
C VAL A 299 -1.52 8.86 10.86
N VAL A 300 -1.83 8.00 9.91
CA VAL A 300 -2.83 6.94 10.08
C VAL A 300 -2.18 5.57 10.02
N ASP A 301 -2.59 4.64 10.87
CA ASP A 301 -2.23 3.23 10.76
C ASP A 301 -3.41 2.28 10.64
N TRP A 302 -3.20 1.20 9.90
CA TRP A 302 -4.24 0.22 9.60
C TRP A 302 -3.66 -1.17 9.32
N ASP A 303 -4.53 -2.18 9.35
CA ASP A 303 -4.16 -3.56 9.14
C ASP A 303 -4.10 -3.91 7.63
N PRO A 304 -2.96 -4.37 7.09
CA PRO A 304 -2.83 -4.73 5.69
C PRO A 304 -3.54 -6.03 5.28
N VAL A 305 -4.02 -6.85 6.24
CA VAL A 305 -4.93 -7.98 5.99
C VAL A 305 -6.32 -7.45 5.61
N GLN A 306 -6.77 -6.37 6.24
CA GLN A 306 -8.09 -5.79 6.01
C GLN A 306 -8.09 -4.80 4.84
N LEU A 307 -7.02 -4.02 4.68
CA LEU A 307 -6.91 -2.99 3.65
C LEU A 307 -5.49 -2.95 3.09
N SER A 308 -5.33 -3.42 1.85
CA SER A 308 -4.05 -3.32 1.14
C SER A 308 -3.67 -1.86 0.90
N TRP A 309 -2.37 -1.57 0.77
CA TRP A 309 -1.91 -0.22 0.40
C TRP A 309 -2.48 0.27 -0.93
N ALA A 310 -2.60 -0.64 -1.91
CA ALA A 310 -3.20 -0.34 -3.21
C ALA A 310 -4.67 0.08 -3.06
N ASP A 311 -5.43 -0.60 -2.21
CA ASP A 311 -6.82 -0.24 -1.92
C ASP A 311 -6.95 1.04 -1.08
N PHE A 312 -6.02 1.28 -0.14
CA PHE A 312 -5.94 2.57 0.53
C PHE A 312 -5.77 3.71 -0.48
N ARG A 313 -4.84 3.57 -1.42
CA ARG A 313 -4.59 4.58 -2.48
C ARG A 313 -5.74 4.69 -3.48
N GLY A 314 -6.28 3.57 -3.93
CA GLY A 314 -7.24 3.54 -5.04
C GLY A 314 -8.69 3.74 -4.60
N LYS A 315 -9.08 3.17 -3.45
CA LYS A 315 -10.47 3.12 -2.99
C LYS A 315 -10.74 4.07 -1.83
N VAL A 316 -9.81 4.22 -0.89
CA VAL A 316 -9.99 5.14 0.25
C VAL A 316 -9.61 6.56 -0.13
N LEU A 317 -8.39 6.80 -0.59
CA LEU A 317 -7.93 8.12 -1.01
C LEU A 317 -8.53 8.54 -2.37
N GLY A 318 -8.45 7.64 -3.34
CA GLY A 318 -8.81 7.89 -4.74
C GLY A 318 -7.60 8.30 -5.62
N PRO A 319 -7.65 8.05 -6.94
CA PRO A 319 -6.61 8.44 -7.90
C PRO A 319 -6.34 9.95 -7.93
N THR A 320 -5.24 10.36 -8.55
CA THR A 320 -4.79 11.77 -8.58
C THR A 320 -5.79 12.68 -9.27
N ASP A 321 -6.45 12.20 -10.31
CA ASP A 321 -7.56 12.88 -10.97
C ASP A 321 -8.86 12.62 -10.20
N PRO A 322 -9.42 13.62 -9.51
CA PRO A 322 -10.63 13.43 -8.71
C PRO A 322 -11.87 13.10 -9.54
N ALA A 323 -11.91 13.52 -10.81
CA ALA A 323 -13.03 13.22 -11.72
C ALA A 323 -13.12 11.72 -12.07
N ALA A 324 -11.98 11.02 -12.02
CA ALA A 324 -11.89 9.58 -12.26
C ALA A 324 -11.90 8.76 -10.96
N ALA A 325 -12.04 9.41 -9.79
CA ALA A 325 -11.98 8.73 -8.51
C ALA A 325 -13.32 8.03 -8.16
N PRO A 326 -13.29 6.90 -7.42
CA PRO A 326 -14.51 6.31 -6.88
C PRO A 326 -15.31 7.36 -6.11
N PRO A 327 -16.63 7.49 -6.33
CA PRO A 327 -17.44 8.53 -5.68
C PRO A 327 -17.41 8.50 -4.15
N ASP A 328 -17.12 7.33 -3.55
CA ASP A 328 -17.02 7.11 -2.11
C ASP A 328 -15.57 7.20 -1.57
N SER A 329 -14.60 7.50 -2.43
CA SER A 329 -13.23 7.84 -2.01
C SER A 329 -13.17 9.28 -1.49
N ILE A 330 -12.11 9.62 -0.75
CA ILE A 330 -11.90 10.98 -0.24
C ILE A 330 -11.88 11.99 -1.40
N ARG A 331 -11.07 11.74 -2.44
CA ARG A 331 -10.99 12.65 -3.59
C ARG A 331 -12.28 12.71 -4.39
N GLY A 332 -12.94 11.57 -4.60
CA GLY A 332 -14.21 11.52 -5.33
C GLY A 332 -15.33 12.26 -4.60
N THR A 333 -15.39 12.13 -3.27
CA THR A 333 -16.36 12.86 -2.45
C THR A 333 -16.07 14.36 -2.49
N ILE A 334 -14.82 14.77 -2.23
CA ILE A 334 -14.44 16.18 -2.31
C ILE A 334 -14.75 16.76 -3.69
N TYR A 335 -14.51 16.01 -4.77
CA TYR A 335 -14.83 16.44 -6.13
C TYR A 335 -16.32 16.63 -6.39
N LYS A 336 -17.15 15.73 -5.84
CA LYS A 336 -18.60 15.75 -6.05
C LYS A 336 -19.30 16.81 -5.20
N THR A 337 -18.84 17.02 -3.96
CA THR A 337 -19.52 17.87 -2.96
C THR A 337 -18.69 19.10 -2.59
N TRP A 338 -17.86 19.60 -3.51
CA TRP A 338 -16.90 20.67 -3.24
C TRP A 338 -17.57 21.97 -2.75
N GLU A 339 -18.75 22.33 -3.28
CA GLU A 339 -19.51 23.51 -2.86
C GLU A 339 -19.98 23.38 -1.40
N GLU A 340 -20.54 22.22 -1.04
CA GLU A 340 -21.00 21.90 0.32
C GLU A 340 -19.84 21.87 1.32
N LEU A 341 -18.66 21.45 0.86
CA LEU A 341 -17.43 21.43 1.64
C LEU A 341 -16.75 22.81 1.73
N GLY A 342 -17.28 23.83 1.05
CA GLY A 342 -16.81 25.21 1.11
C GLY A 342 -15.55 25.50 0.28
N LEU A 343 -15.27 24.71 -0.76
CA LEU A 343 -14.15 24.96 -1.66
C LEU A 343 -14.48 26.08 -2.65
N ALA A 344 -13.47 26.84 -3.07
CA ALA A 344 -13.65 27.96 -4.02
C ALA A 344 -13.88 27.50 -5.48
N GLY A 345 -13.61 26.24 -5.78
CA GLY A 345 -13.79 25.68 -7.11
C GLY A 345 -13.70 24.16 -7.08
N GLN A 346 -14.20 23.54 -8.14
CA GLN A 346 -14.16 22.09 -8.28
C GLN A 346 -12.70 21.58 -8.34
N PRO A 347 -12.35 20.52 -7.59
CA PRO A 347 -11.00 19.96 -7.58
C PRO A 347 -10.47 19.59 -8.97
N THR A 348 -9.17 19.81 -9.17
CA THR A 348 -8.43 19.47 -10.39
C THR A 348 -7.34 18.44 -10.08
N VAL A 349 -6.58 18.01 -11.10
CA VAL A 349 -5.41 17.12 -10.91
C VAL A 349 -4.36 17.75 -9.97
N GLY A 350 -4.14 19.07 -10.07
CA GLY A 350 -3.20 19.79 -9.20
C GLY A 350 -3.78 20.04 -7.80
N ASP A 351 -5.03 20.49 -7.78
CA ASP A 351 -5.80 20.83 -6.58
C ASP A 351 -6.84 19.75 -6.29
N ASN A 352 -6.37 18.56 -5.90
CA ASN A 352 -7.16 17.35 -5.68
C ASN A 352 -7.56 17.10 -4.21
N GLY A 353 -7.67 18.15 -3.41
CA GLY A 353 -8.06 18.08 -2.00
C GLY A 353 -6.97 17.59 -1.04
N VAL A 354 -6.43 16.38 -1.28
CA VAL A 354 -5.57 15.67 -0.32
C VAL A 354 -4.34 15.03 -0.97
N HIS A 355 -3.27 14.88 -0.19
CA HIS A 355 -2.11 14.07 -0.48
C HIS A 355 -2.00 12.92 0.53
N ALA A 356 -1.49 11.75 0.10
CA ALA A 356 -1.04 10.69 0.99
C ALA A 356 0.22 10.02 0.43
N SER A 357 1.06 9.47 1.31
CA SER A 357 2.24 8.66 0.96
C SER A 357 1.90 7.63 -0.13
N ALA A 358 2.76 7.50 -1.15
CA ALA A 358 2.48 6.61 -2.27
C ALA A 358 2.93 5.16 -2.01
N SER A 359 3.84 4.93 -1.06
CA SER A 359 4.35 3.61 -0.67
C SER A 359 4.78 3.59 0.81
N PRO A 360 5.02 2.41 1.42
CA PRO A 360 5.55 2.30 2.78
C PRO A 360 6.94 2.94 3.00
N VAL A 361 7.73 3.16 1.93
CA VAL A 361 9.04 3.84 2.03
C VAL A 361 8.87 5.37 2.04
N GLU A 362 7.79 5.87 1.43
CA GLU A 362 7.45 7.30 1.40
C GLU A 362 6.60 7.74 2.61
N ALA A 363 6.24 6.82 3.50
CA ALA A 363 5.47 7.06 4.70
C ALA A 363 6.35 7.04 5.94
#